data_AF-A0A3N9W589-F1
#
_entry.id   AF-A0A3N9W589-F1
#
_cell.length_a   1.000
_cell.length_b   1.000
_cell.length_c   1.000
_cell.angle_alpha   90.00
_cell.angle_beta   90.00
_cell.angle_gamma   90.00
#
_symmetry.space_group_name_H-M   'P 1'
#
loop_
_entity.id
_entity.type
_entity.pdbx_description
1 polymer ?
#
loop_
_entity_poly.entity_id
_entity_poly.type
_entity_poly.pdbx_seq_one_letter_code
_entity_poly.pdbx_strand_id
1 'polypeptide(L)'
;MLLTLDPDSSAVCATYAELRGARRSGRGQEWTEASVRSEILATVLVAFQGRDREPLLEVEVRFKQTCSLTRLEINESFAIRTSEDPAESALVFPRAVPFYSLMQEDFRLDRKQARGIQTTPLPANLDAAPLRSWFVQIGIGCAQGMSDSEIQEVVEVAASSRSPYE
;
A
#
# COMPACT_ATOMS: atom_id res chain seq x y z
N MET A 1 -3.50 8.22 -6.55
CA MET A 1 -4.29 7.43 -5.58
C MET A 1 -3.54 6.14 -5.30
N LEU A 2 -3.36 5.82 -4.02
CA LEU A 2 -2.85 4.54 -3.54
C LEU A 2 -4.03 3.65 -3.15
N LEU A 3 -4.06 2.44 -3.70
CA LEU A 3 -5.06 1.43 -3.39
C LEU A 3 -4.33 0.18 -2.93
N THR A 4 -4.48 -0.16 -1.66
CA THR A 4 -3.74 -1.27 -1.04
C THR A 4 -4.66 -2.09 -0.13
N LEU A 5 -4.11 -3.12 0.51
CA LEU A 5 -4.84 -4.00 1.42
C LEU A 5 -5.19 -3.28 2.72
N ASP A 6 -6.29 -3.69 3.33
CA ASP A 6 -6.69 -3.16 4.64
C ASP A 6 -5.85 -3.75 5.78
N PRO A 7 -5.01 -2.94 6.47
CA PRO A 7 -4.19 -3.43 7.57
C PRO A 7 -5.03 -3.84 8.80
N ASP A 8 -6.26 -3.32 8.91
CA ASP A 8 -7.20 -3.68 9.99
C ASP A 8 -7.85 -5.05 9.75
N SER A 9 -7.71 -5.61 8.54
CA SER A 9 -8.27 -6.91 8.17
C SER A 9 -7.24 -8.02 8.31
N SER A 10 -7.26 -8.70 9.47
CA SER A 10 -6.42 -9.88 9.74
C SER A 10 -6.54 -10.96 8.65
N ALA A 11 -7.76 -11.24 8.19
CA ALA A 11 -8.00 -12.23 7.14
C ALA A 11 -7.30 -11.87 5.81
N VAL A 12 -7.34 -10.59 5.41
CA VAL A 12 -6.68 -10.12 4.18
C VAL A 12 -5.16 -10.15 4.34
N CYS A 13 -4.65 -9.71 5.50
CA CYS A 13 -3.22 -9.76 5.80
C CYS A 13 -2.68 -11.20 5.78
N ALA A 14 -3.41 -12.14 6.38
CA ALA A 14 -3.06 -13.56 6.40
C ALA A 14 -3.05 -14.15 4.98
N THR A 15 -4.13 -13.90 4.22
CA THR A 15 -4.25 -14.36 2.83
C THR A 15 -3.10 -13.81 1.98
N TYR A 16 -2.71 -12.54 2.17
CA TYR A 16 -1.60 -11.95 1.44
C TYR A 16 -0.25 -12.53 1.86
N ALA A 17 -0.03 -12.77 3.16
CA ALA A 17 1.18 -13.41 3.67
C ALA A 17 1.38 -14.80 3.06
N GLU A 18 0.33 -15.62 3.00
CA GLU A 18 0.34 -16.92 2.33
C GLU A 18 0.66 -16.80 0.84
N LEU A 19 -0.03 -15.88 0.14
CA LEU A 19 0.19 -15.63 -1.28
C LEU A 19 1.65 -15.24 -1.56
N ARG A 20 2.20 -14.34 -0.75
CA ARG A 20 3.55 -13.80 -0.90
C ARG A 20 4.61 -14.83 -0.60
N GLY A 21 4.44 -15.62 0.47
CA GLY A 21 5.35 -16.72 0.84
C GLY A 21 5.38 -17.85 -0.21
N ALA A 22 4.29 -18.07 -0.94
CA ALA A 22 4.24 -19.06 -2.02
C ALA A 22 5.03 -18.63 -3.28
N ARG A 23 5.26 -17.32 -3.48
CA ARG A 23 5.93 -16.76 -4.66
C ARG A 23 7.45 -16.88 -4.55
N ARG A 24 8.13 -17.00 -5.70
CA ARG A 24 9.60 -17.11 -5.76
C ARG A 24 10.31 -15.98 -5.02
N SER A 25 9.86 -14.74 -5.25
CA SER A 25 10.41 -13.54 -4.63
C SER A 25 10.11 -13.42 -3.13
N GLY A 26 9.25 -14.26 -2.56
CA GLY A 26 8.97 -14.32 -1.12
C GLY A 26 9.56 -15.54 -0.41
N ARG A 27 10.13 -16.51 -1.16
CA ARG A 27 10.77 -17.69 -0.57
C ARG A 27 12.02 -17.30 0.21
N GLY A 28 12.10 -17.75 1.46
CA GLY A 28 13.22 -17.48 2.36
C GLY A 28 13.00 -16.30 3.33
N GLN A 29 11.87 -15.60 3.23
CA GLN A 29 11.38 -14.65 4.22
C GLN A 29 10.14 -15.21 4.92
N GLU A 30 10.02 -14.94 6.22
CA GLU A 30 8.83 -15.31 6.98
C GLU A 30 7.75 -14.24 6.81
N TRP A 31 6.77 -14.53 5.96
CA TRP A 31 5.62 -13.66 5.75
C TRP A 31 4.55 -13.94 6.79
N THR A 32 4.25 -12.92 7.60
CA THR A 32 3.24 -12.96 8.66
C THR A 32 2.25 -11.82 8.51
N GLU A 33 1.09 -11.91 9.16
CA GLU A 33 0.15 -10.78 9.23
C GLU A 33 0.82 -9.49 9.72
N ALA A 34 1.71 -9.59 10.72
CA ALA A 34 2.43 -8.45 11.27
C ALA A 34 3.34 -7.80 10.22
N SER A 35 4.16 -8.60 9.52
CA SER A 35 5.03 -8.08 8.45
C SER A 35 4.25 -7.39 7.33
N VAL A 36 3.09 -7.95 6.94
CA VAL A 36 2.22 -7.36 5.92
C VAL A 36 1.63 -6.03 6.40
N ARG A 37 1.18 -5.96 7.66
CA ARG A 37 0.74 -4.69 8.26
C ARG A 37 1.87 -3.67 8.26
N SER A 38 3.08 -4.06 8.67
CA SER A 38 4.24 -3.17 8.69
C SER A 38 4.54 -2.60 7.30
N GLU A 39 4.50 -3.42 6.24
CA GLU A 39 4.67 -2.95 4.86
C GLU A 39 3.57 -1.99 4.39
N ILE A 40 2.30 -2.28 4.71
CA ILE A 40 1.17 -1.41 4.34
C ILE A 40 1.31 -0.06 5.04
N LEU A 41 1.56 -0.04 6.35
CA LEU A 41 1.73 1.19 7.12
C LEU A 41 2.96 1.99 6.64
N ALA A 42 4.05 1.31 6.29
CA ALA A 42 5.23 1.95 5.72
C ALA A 42 4.91 2.61 4.37
N THR A 43 4.15 1.94 3.51
CA THR A 43 3.69 2.50 2.23
C THR A 43 2.84 3.76 2.43
N VAL A 44 1.94 3.75 3.42
CA VAL A 44 1.13 4.92 3.78
C VAL A 44 2.02 6.05 4.27
N LEU A 45 2.99 5.76 5.14
CA LEU A 45 3.94 6.74 5.66
C LEU A 45 4.74 7.39 4.52
N VAL A 46 5.30 6.62 3.60
CA VAL A 46 6.03 7.14 2.43
C VAL A 46 5.15 8.02 1.56
N ALA A 47 3.90 7.62 1.31
CA ALA A 47 2.98 8.42 0.50
C ALA A 47 2.69 9.79 1.15
N PHE A 48 2.47 9.82 2.47
CA PHE A 48 2.22 11.07 3.20
C PHE A 48 3.48 11.91 3.37
N GLN A 49 4.67 11.30 3.49
CA GLN A 49 5.95 12.03 3.45
C GLN A 49 6.14 12.74 2.11
N GLY A 50 5.83 12.07 1.00
CA GLY A 50 5.86 12.67 -0.33
C GLY A 50 4.90 13.86 -0.42
N ARG A 51 3.66 13.68 0.04
CA ARG A 51 2.65 14.75 0.06
C ARG A 51 3.11 15.98 0.87
N ASP A 52 3.65 15.76 2.06
CA ASP A 52 4.06 16.86 2.94
C ASP A 52 5.32 17.59 2.43
N ARG A 53 6.12 16.95 1.57
CA ARG A 53 7.27 17.56 0.87
C ARG A 53 6.85 18.34 -0.38
N GLU A 54 5.83 17.88 -1.10
CA GLU A 54 5.43 18.42 -2.39
C GLU A 54 4.01 19.02 -2.34
N PRO A 55 3.86 20.36 -2.24
CA PRO A 55 2.56 21.00 -2.01
C PRO A 55 1.47 20.74 -3.05
N LEU A 56 1.86 20.36 -4.28
CA LEU A 56 0.95 20.07 -5.38
C LEU A 56 0.63 18.56 -5.51
N LEU A 57 1.29 17.71 -4.72
CA LEU A 57 1.05 16.28 -4.75
C LEU A 57 -0.20 15.95 -3.93
N GLU A 58 -1.25 15.50 -4.60
CA GLU A 58 -2.45 14.98 -3.94
C GLU A 58 -2.32 13.48 -3.67
N VAL A 59 -2.52 13.08 -2.41
CA VAL A 59 -2.50 11.67 -1.99
C VAL A 59 -3.86 11.28 -1.44
N GLU A 60 -4.52 10.40 -2.18
CA GLU A 60 -5.69 9.63 -1.73
C GLU A 60 -5.25 8.20 -1.46
N VAL A 61 -5.50 7.68 -0.26
CA VAL A 61 -5.24 6.29 0.12
C VAL A 61 -6.57 5.59 0.40
N ARG A 62 -6.74 4.40 -0.16
CA ARG A 62 -7.89 3.54 0.11
C ARG A 62 -7.46 2.10 0.35
N PHE A 63 -8.24 1.40 1.18
CA PHE A 63 -7.99 0.04 1.61
C PHE A 63 -9.07 -0.92 1.11
N LYS A 64 -8.64 -1.99 0.46
CA LYS A 64 -9.48 -3.08 -0.04
C LYS A 64 -9.53 -4.23 0.95
N GLN A 65 -10.70 -4.89 1.01
CA GLN A 65 -10.93 -6.12 1.78
C GLN A 65 -10.61 -7.40 0.98
N THR A 66 -9.86 -7.27 -0.13
CA THR A 66 -9.56 -8.38 -1.03
C THR A 66 -8.12 -8.30 -1.53
N CYS A 67 -7.46 -9.46 -1.63
CA CYS A 67 -6.15 -9.57 -2.26
C CYS A 67 -6.28 -9.58 -3.78
N SER A 68 -5.28 -9.03 -4.48
CA SER A 68 -5.19 -9.06 -5.94
C SER A 68 -3.82 -9.62 -6.32
N LEU A 69 -3.77 -10.42 -7.40
CA LEU A 69 -2.51 -11.01 -7.89
C LEU A 69 -1.64 -9.99 -8.64
N THR A 70 -2.23 -8.86 -9.00
CA THR A 70 -1.60 -7.81 -9.81
C THR A 70 -1.83 -6.46 -9.20
N ARG A 71 -0.89 -5.54 -9.42
CA ARG A 71 -1.04 -4.12 -9.12
C ARG A 71 -1.41 -3.40 -10.41
N LEU A 72 -2.23 -2.36 -10.27
CA LEU A 72 -2.67 -1.54 -11.39
C LEU A 72 -2.29 -0.09 -11.13
N GLU A 73 -1.57 0.49 -12.09
CA GLU A 73 -1.30 1.91 -12.17
C GLU A 73 -1.98 2.46 -13.42
N ILE A 74 -2.77 3.51 -13.27
CA ILE A 74 -3.57 4.05 -14.39
C ILE A 74 -3.39 5.57 -14.43
N ASN A 75 -3.12 6.08 -15.62
CA ASN A 75 -3.19 7.50 -15.93
C ASN A 75 -4.05 7.75 -17.18
N GLU A 76 -4.09 8.99 -17.66
CA GLU A 76 -4.92 9.38 -18.81
C GLU A 76 -4.48 8.78 -20.16
N SER A 77 -3.27 8.24 -20.23
CA SER A 77 -2.65 7.75 -21.47
C SER A 77 -2.52 6.23 -21.52
N PHE A 78 -2.31 5.57 -20.38
CA PHE A 78 -2.12 4.13 -20.30
C PHE A 78 -2.47 3.55 -18.92
N ALA A 79 -2.64 2.23 -18.89
CA ALA A 79 -2.66 1.44 -17.67
C ALA A 79 -1.45 0.50 -17.67
N ILE A 80 -0.80 0.37 -16.53
CA ILE A 80 0.27 -0.61 -16.29
C ILE A 80 -0.27 -1.65 -15.31
N ARG A 81 -0.10 -2.91 -15.68
CA ARG A 81 -0.33 -4.04 -14.78
C ARG A 81 1.01 -4.68 -14.44
N THR A 82 1.33 -4.72 -13.16
CA THR A 82 2.50 -5.41 -12.63
C THR A 82 2.06 -6.55 -11.71
N SER A 83 2.99 -7.42 -11.33
CA SER A 83 2.75 -8.43 -10.30
C SER A 83 3.76 -8.32 -9.17
N GLU A 84 3.58 -9.14 -8.15
CA GLU A 84 4.43 -9.20 -6.96
C GLU A 84 5.80 -9.87 -7.21
N ASP A 85 5.96 -10.61 -8.31
CA ASP A 85 7.24 -11.22 -8.68
C ASP A 85 7.99 -10.26 -9.62
N PRO A 86 9.12 -9.65 -9.20
CA PRO A 86 9.90 -8.75 -10.06
C PRO A 86 10.41 -9.42 -11.35
N ALA A 87 10.43 -10.76 -11.40
CA ALA A 87 10.78 -11.50 -12.61
C ALA A 87 9.64 -11.57 -13.64
N GLU A 88 8.41 -11.21 -13.29
CA GLU A 88 7.29 -11.16 -14.21
C GLU A 88 7.24 -9.79 -14.92
N SER A 89 7.05 -9.79 -16.24
CA SER A 89 7.02 -8.55 -17.02
C SER A 89 5.77 -7.73 -16.75
N ALA A 90 5.95 -6.42 -16.64
CA ALA A 90 4.84 -5.46 -16.64
C ALA A 90 4.13 -5.49 -18.01
N LEU A 91 2.80 -5.42 -17.99
CA LEU A 91 1.99 -5.21 -19.20
C LEU A 91 1.50 -3.77 -19.25
N VAL A 92 1.68 -3.13 -20.40
CA VAL A 92 1.22 -1.76 -20.65
C VAL A 92 0.05 -1.80 -21.65
N PHE A 93 -1.04 -1.16 -21.27
CA PHE A 93 -2.27 -1.05 -22.06
C PHE A 93 -2.48 0.43 -22.43
N PRO A 94 -2.14 0.84 -23.67
CA PRO A 94 -2.40 2.20 -24.14
C PRO A 94 -3.89 2.50 -24.18
N ARG A 95 -4.28 3.77 -24.02
CA ARG A 95 -5.68 4.21 -24.07
C ARG A 95 -6.46 3.76 -25.31
N ALA A 96 -5.77 3.55 -26.43
CA ALA A 96 -6.37 3.13 -27.69
C ALA A 96 -6.90 1.69 -27.69
N VAL A 97 -6.51 0.84 -26.73
CA VAL A 97 -6.96 -0.56 -26.69
C VAL A 97 -8.15 -0.74 -25.74
N PRO A 98 -9.13 -1.61 -26.06
CA PRO A 98 -10.31 -1.83 -25.20
C PRO A 98 -9.96 -2.24 -23.76
N PHE A 99 -8.84 -2.92 -23.58
CA PHE A 99 -8.38 -3.39 -22.27
C PHE A 99 -8.07 -2.22 -21.30
N TYR A 100 -7.68 -1.05 -21.80
CA TYR A 100 -7.50 0.14 -20.97
C TYR A 100 -8.81 0.56 -20.28
N SER A 101 -9.91 0.61 -21.04
CA SER A 101 -11.23 0.97 -20.51
C SER A 101 -11.69 -0.03 -19.45
N LEU A 102 -11.48 -1.33 -19.70
CA LEU A 102 -11.78 -2.38 -18.73
C LEU A 102 -11.00 -2.19 -17.41
N MET A 103 -9.68 -1.94 -17.49
CA MET A 103 -8.87 -1.69 -16.29
C MET A 103 -9.32 -0.41 -15.55
N GLN A 104 -9.76 0.62 -16.27
CA GLN A 104 -10.36 1.80 -15.64
C GLN A 104 -11.65 1.47 -14.88
N GLU A 105 -12.51 0.62 -15.45
CA GLU A 105 -13.77 0.20 -14.81
C GLU A 105 -13.50 -0.65 -13.56
N ASP A 106 -12.59 -1.62 -13.64
CA ASP A 106 -12.16 -2.43 -12.50
C ASP A 106 -11.58 -1.54 -11.38
N PHE A 107 -10.70 -0.60 -11.72
CA PHE A 107 -10.12 0.32 -10.74
C PHE A 107 -11.18 1.23 -10.10
N ARG A 108 -12.19 1.70 -10.85
CA ARG A 108 -13.31 2.47 -10.29
C ARG A 108 -14.15 1.63 -9.34
N LEU A 109 -14.39 0.36 -9.68
CA LEU A 109 -15.13 -0.56 -8.82
C LEU A 109 -14.38 -0.81 -7.52
N ASP A 110 -13.08 -1.12 -7.61
CA ASP A 110 -12.23 -1.33 -6.44
C ASP A 110 -12.19 -0.08 -5.55
N ARG A 111 -12.04 1.11 -6.15
CA ARG A 111 -12.06 2.39 -5.42
C ARG A 111 -13.38 2.59 -4.68
N LYS A 112 -14.52 2.23 -5.30
CA LYS A 112 -15.86 2.36 -4.71
C LYS A 112 -16.07 1.40 -3.54
N GLN A 113 -15.47 0.19 -3.60
CA GLN A 113 -15.56 -0.82 -2.56
C GLN A 113 -14.55 -0.60 -1.43
N ALA A 114 -13.47 0.14 -1.69
CA ALA A 114 -12.43 0.41 -0.72
C ALA A 114 -12.80 1.53 0.25
N ARG A 115 -12.49 1.32 1.54
CA ARG A 115 -12.62 2.38 2.55
C ARG A 115 -11.47 3.38 2.41
N GLY A 116 -11.76 4.66 2.57
CA GLY A 116 -10.73 5.71 2.62
C GLY A 116 -10.22 5.95 4.03
N ILE A 117 -9.08 6.63 4.13
CA ILE A 117 -8.55 7.21 5.37
C ILE A 117 -8.61 8.73 5.34
N GLN A 118 -8.48 9.37 6.51
CA GLN A 118 -8.39 10.81 6.61
C GLN A 118 -7.02 11.31 6.16
N THR A 119 -7.01 12.53 5.62
CA THR A 119 -5.80 13.20 5.13
C THR A 119 -5.40 14.26 6.14
N THR A 120 -4.49 13.92 7.05
CA THR A 120 -3.92 14.86 8.03
C THR A 120 -2.41 14.98 7.86
N PRO A 121 -1.78 16.12 8.19
CA PRO A 121 -0.32 16.25 8.20
C PRO A 121 0.34 15.20 9.08
N LEU A 122 1.55 14.77 8.72
CA LEU A 122 2.35 13.90 9.57
C LEU A 122 2.73 14.61 10.89
N PRO A 123 2.93 13.86 11.98
CA PRO A 123 3.52 14.43 13.20
C PRO A 123 4.95 14.91 12.93
N ALA A 124 5.38 15.93 13.68
CA ALA A 124 6.72 16.51 13.52
C ALA A 124 7.85 15.51 13.86
N ASN A 125 7.59 14.58 14.77
CA ASN A 125 8.47 13.46 15.08
C ASN A 125 7.81 12.13 14.69
N LEU A 126 8.62 11.19 14.21
CA LEU A 126 8.17 9.85 13.82
C LEU A 126 8.45 8.82 14.91
N ASP A 127 8.55 9.26 16.17
CA ASP A 127 8.66 8.37 17.32
C ASP A 127 7.38 7.51 17.45
N ALA A 128 7.50 6.39 18.14
CA ALA A 128 6.45 5.37 18.17
C ALA A 128 5.07 5.90 18.62
N ALA A 129 5.01 6.67 19.72
CA ALA A 129 3.73 7.11 20.28
C ALA A 129 3.01 8.18 19.42
N PRO A 130 3.67 9.26 18.95
CA PRO A 130 3.09 10.21 18.00
C PRO A 130 2.64 9.56 16.70
N LEU A 131 3.48 8.69 16.12
CA LEU A 131 3.18 8.03 14.86
C LEU A 131 2.01 7.05 14.99
N ARG A 132 1.94 6.29 16.08
CA ARG A 132 0.79 5.45 16.40
C ARG A 132 -0.50 6.24 16.50
N SER A 133 -0.47 7.32 17.26
CA SER A 133 -1.63 8.20 17.44
C SER A 133 -2.11 8.77 16.11
N TRP A 134 -1.16 9.12 15.24
CA TRP A 134 -1.46 9.59 13.89
C TRP A 134 -2.10 8.51 13.00
N PHE A 135 -1.56 7.28 13.00
CA PHE A 135 -2.18 6.17 12.26
C PHE A 135 -3.62 5.91 12.71
N VAL A 136 -3.88 5.91 14.02
CA VAL A 136 -5.23 5.76 14.56
C VAL A 136 -6.11 6.93 14.13
N GLN A 137 -5.61 8.17 14.20
CA GLN A 137 -6.34 9.38 13.80
C GLN A 137 -6.75 9.34 12.32
N ILE A 138 -5.89 8.86 11.42
CA ILE A 138 -6.23 8.76 10.00
C ILE A 138 -7.19 7.59 9.69
N GLY A 139 -7.45 6.72 10.66
CA GLY A 139 -8.39 5.61 10.54
C GLY A 139 -7.74 4.25 10.31
N ILE A 140 -6.51 4.04 10.76
CA ILE A 140 -5.84 2.74 10.80
C ILE A 140 -5.90 2.22 12.24
N GLY A 141 -6.92 1.42 12.54
CA GLY A 141 -7.26 1.01 13.91
C GLY A 141 -6.25 0.04 14.54
N CYS A 142 -5.63 -0.84 13.75
CA CYS A 142 -4.70 -1.85 14.20
C CYS A 142 -3.45 -1.24 14.85
N ALA A 143 -3.09 0.00 14.47
CA ALA A 143 -1.98 0.73 15.04
C ALA A 143 -2.13 0.90 16.56
N GLN A 144 -3.35 1.02 17.08
CA GLN A 144 -3.60 1.15 18.52
C GLN A 144 -3.02 -0.02 19.34
N GLY A 145 -3.01 -1.22 18.77
CA GLY A 145 -2.52 -2.45 19.41
C GLY A 145 -1.06 -2.78 19.13
N MET A 146 -0.39 -2.04 18.24
CA MET A 146 1.02 -2.25 17.91
C MET A 146 1.91 -1.78 19.07
N SER A 147 3.00 -2.50 19.31
CA SER A 147 4.09 -2.14 20.22
C SER A 147 4.96 -1.02 19.67
N ASP A 148 5.82 -0.45 20.51
CA ASP A 148 6.76 0.60 20.07
C ASP A 148 7.76 0.05 19.05
N SER A 149 8.20 -1.20 19.20
CA SER A 149 9.08 -1.88 18.25
C SER A 149 8.44 -2.12 16.89
N GLU A 150 7.15 -2.48 16.83
CA GLU A 150 6.44 -2.67 15.55
C GLU A 150 6.24 -1.33 14.83
N ILE A 151 5.97 -0.24 15.56
CA ILE A 151 5.91 1.09 14.95
C ILE A 151 7.28 1.53 14.46
N GLN A 152 8.36 1.19 15.18
CA GLN A 152 9.72 1.49 14.73
C GLN A 152 10.08 0.70 13.46
N GLU A 153 9.67 -0.58 13.37
CA GLU A 153 9.83 -1.39 12.16
C GLU A 153 9.15 -0.73 10.95
N VAL A 154 7.93 -0.17 11.10
CA VAL A 154 7.26 0.58 10.03
C VAL A 154 8.13 1.73 9.50
N VAL A 155 8.80 2.47 10.39
CA VAL A 155 9.69 3.57 10.01
C VAL A 155 10.92 3.05 9.27
N GLU A 156 11.50 1.93 9.72
CA GLU A 156 12.66 1.29 9.08
C GLU A 156 12.32 0.73 7.69
N VAL A 157 11.15 0.10 7.54
CA VAL A 157 10.64 -0.37 6.25
C VAL A 157 10.41 0.82 5.30
N ALA A 158 9.80 1.90 5.79
CA ALA A 158 9.59 3.12 5.00
C ALA A 158 10.93 3.74 4.55
N ALA A 159 11.95 3.74 5.42
CA ALA A 159 13.27 4.28 5.11
C ALA A 159 14.09 3.39 4.15
N SER A 160 13.88 2.07 4.18
CA SER A 160 14.57 1.11 3.32
C SER A 160 13.93 0.94 1.94
N SER A 161 12.77 1.56 1.71
CA SER A 161 12.05 1.52 0.44
C SER A 161 12.90 2.17 -0.66
N ARG A 162 13.64 1.38 -1.44
CA ARG A 162 14.32 1.87 -2.64
C ARG A 162 13.30 2.18 -3.72
N SER A 163 13.55 3.25 -4.48
CA SER A 163 12.84 3.46 -5.74
C SER A 163 13.11 2.25 -6.64
N PRO A 164 12.09 1.59 -7.22
CA PRO A 164 12.30 0.53 -8.21
C PRO A 164 12.90 1.05 -9.53
N TYR A 165 13.10 2.37 -9.64
CA TYR A 165 13.69 3.05 -10.80
C TYR A 165 15.10 3.61 -10.52
N GLU A 166 15.68 3.31 -9.36
CA GLU A 166 17.09 3.57 -9.02
C GLU A 166 17.98 2.34 -9.22
#